data_AF-X1B6W3-F1
#
_entry.id   AF-X1B6W3-F1
#
_cell.length_a   1.000
_cell.length_b   1.000
_cell.length_c   1.000
_cell.angle_alpha   90.00
_cell.angle_beta   90.00
_cell.angle_gamma   90.00
#
_symmetry.space_group_name_H-M   'P 1'
#
loop_
_entity.id
_entity.type
_entity.pdbx_description
1 polymer ?
#
loop_
_entity_poly.entity_id
_entity_poly.type
_entity_poly.pdbx_seq_one_letter_code
_entity_poly.pdbx_strand_id
1 'polypeptide(L)'
;RDAFRYFVHRATGGSDHICFKNPSVAVPAVEFNVWPDQWYHADTDTPDKSDPTQMKRVAFIGAAAAWTAANCTDDVLEGLVNKVSEFGYERVGKRELPRALKFVDDADVKNLQKALSRAANLTDLVVERETGALASIEEIYSGSDKAVRIVNNRKKQWELYGEGLRSQLLKYAQFRAQNLKAELPQLPVPGKLEKQYSHIFPAIHPDIKGKEFYIEDSDSYEEYMGKNPDALKELKLDRNQKRSILNFINGKRSITKIRNWVIAEPKTILILKH
;
A
#
# COMPACT_ATOMS: atom_id res chain seq x y z
N ARG A 1 -38.13 -4.49 4.26
CA ARG A 1 -36.84 -5.07 3.82
C ARG A 1 -35.76 -4.41 4.66
N ASP A 2 -34.99 -5.17 5.44
CA ASP A 2 -33.90 -4.61 6.25
C ASP A 2 -32.79 -4.04 5.34
N ALA A 3 -32.26 -2.87 5.66
CA ALA A 3 -31.27 -2.17 4.85
C ALA A 3 -29.87 -2.73 5.15
N PHE A 4 -29.14 -3.17 4.11
CA PHE A 4 -27.77 -3.63 4.29
C PHE A 4 -26.82 -2.44 4.39
N ARG A 5 -26.52 -2.02 5.62
CA ARG A 5 -25.56 -0.97 5.92
C ARG A 5 -24.19 -1.60 6.14
N TYR A 6 -23.23 -1.23 5.31
CA TYR A 6 -21.84 -1.67 5.43
C TYR A 6 -20.91 -0.54 5.01
N PHE A 7 -19.65 -0.64 5.42
CA PHE A 7 -18.57 0.17 4.88
C PHE A 7 -17.33 -0.69 4.74
N VAL A 8 -16.46 -0.34 3.80
CA VAL A 8 -15.18 -1.01 3.60
C VAL A 8 -14.10 -0.09 4.14
N HIS A 9 -13.25 -0.61 5.02
CA HIS A 9 -12.09 0.11 5.53
C HIS A 9 -10.81 -0.70 5.35
N ARG A 10 -9.66 -0.07 5.61
CA ARG A 10 -8.37 -0.76 5.63
C ARG A 10 -8.39 -1.83 6.72
N ALA A 11 -7.87 -3.01 6.41
CA ALA A 11 -7.68 -4.06 7.41
C ALA A 11 -6.96 -3.48 8.64
N THR A 12 -7.55 -3.73 9.80
CA THR A 12 -7.01 -3.35 11.10
C THR A 12 -6.14 -4.50 11.65
N GLY A 13 -5.48 -4.26 12.78
CA GLY A 13 -4.83 -5.34 13.54
C GLY A 13 -5.82 -5.99 14.51
N GLY A 14 -5.39 -7.08 15.16
CA GLY A 14 -6.14 -7.71 16.27
C GLY A 14 -6.95 -8.95 15.89
N SER A 15 -6.66 -9.59 14.76
CA SER A 15 -7.35 -10.78 14.27
C SER A 15 -6.37 -11.69 13.51
N ASP A 16 -6.70 -12.95 13.28
CA ASP A 16 -5.77 -13.99 12.81
C ASP A 16 -5.13 -13.67 11.45
N HIS A 17 -5.86 -12.94 10.61
CA HIS A 17 -5.40 -12.58 9.28
C HIS A 17 -4.12 -11.71 9.25
N ILE A 18 -3.68 -11.16 10.38
CA ILE A 18 -2.45 -10.37 10.47
C ILE A 18 -1.19 -11.16 10.14
N CYS A 19 -1.18 -12.47 10.45
CA CYS A 19 0.01 -13.30 10.29
C CYS A 19 0.27 -13.65 8.81
N PHE A 20 -0.78 -13.64 7.99
CA PHE A 20 -0.69 -13.94 6.55
C PHE A 20 -0.34 -12.72 5.68
N LYS A 21 -0.59 -11.50 6.18
CA LYS A 21 -0.37 -10.25 5.41
C LYS A 21 1.09 -9.79 5.35
N ASN A 22 1.98 -10.40 6.13
CA ASN A 22 3.38 -9.98 6.16
C ASN A 22 4.11 -10.36 4.84
N PRO A 23 5.15 -9.64 4.40
CA PRO A 23 5.83 -9.88 3.13
C PRO A 23 6.42 -11.28 2.92
N SER A 24 6.67 -12.03 4.00
CA SER A 24 7.20 -13.38 3.92
C SER A 24 6.13 -14.40 3.47
N VAL A 25 4.86 -14.15 3.80
CA VAL A 25 3.71 -14.99 3.43
C VAL A 25 2.94 -14.38 2.25
N ALA A 26 2.71 -13.06 2.31
CA ALA A 26 2.12 -12.23 1.27
C ALA A 26 0.74 -12.68 0.77
N VAL A 27 -0.08 -13.26 1.65
CA VAL A 27 -1.43 -13.70 1.32
C VAL A 27 -2.43 -12.55 1.60
N PRO A 28 -3.19 -12.08 0.58
CA PRO A 28 -4.22 -11.09 0.79
C PRO A 28 -5.37 -11.68 1.62
N ALA A 29 -5.96 -10.87 2.50
CA ALA A 29 -7.05 -11.29 3.37
C ALA A 29 -8.21 -10.29 3.36
N VAL A 30 -9.42 -10.82 3.49
CA VAL A 30 -10.65 -10.07 3.71
C VAL A 30 -11.19 -10.46 5.08
N GLU A 31 -11.49 -9.46 5.90
CA GLU A 31 -12.12 -9.64 7.20
C GLU A 31 -13.56 -9.15 7.11
N PHE A 32 -14.51 -10.00 7.54
CA PHE A 32 -15.88 -9.60 7.79
C PHE A 32 -16.04 -9.38 9.28
N ASN A 33 -16.35 -8.15 9.67
CA ASN A 33 -16.43 -7.75 11.05
C ASN A 33 -17.72 -6.96 11.31
N VAL A 34 -18.27 -7.09 12.52
CA VAL A 34 -19.29 -6.22 13.07
C VAL A 34 -18.60 -5.27 14.05
N TRP A 35 -18.58 -3.98 13.74
CA TRP A 35 -18.02 -2.97 14.64
C TRP A 35 -18.83 -1.67 14.59
N PRO A 36 -19.11 -1.02 15.73
CA PRO A 36 -18.80 -1.47 17.10
C PRO A 36 -19.67 -2.66 17.52
N ASP A 37 -19.05 -3.64 18.18
CA ASP A 37 -19.75 -4.75 18.84
C ASP A 37 -19.88 -4.47 20.33
N GLN A 38 -21.11 -4.44 20.83
CA GLN A 38 -21.43 -4.11 22.22
C GLN A 38 -21.30 -5.31 23.18
N TRP A 39 -21.18 -6.54 22.63
CA TRP A 39 -21.07 -7.77 23.41
C TRP A 39 -19.64 -8.33 23.42
N TYR A 40 -18.75 -7.76 22.62
CA TYR A 40 -17.34 -8.14 22.54
C TYR A 40 -16.67 -8.16 23.92
N HIS A 41 -16.05 -9.29 24.28
CA HIS A 41 -15.42 -9.53 25.59
C HIS A 41 -16.36 -9.46 26.80
N ALA A 42 -17.67 -9.65 26.61
CA ALA A 42 -18.63 -9.76 27.70
C ALA A 42 -19.06 -11.23 27.93
N ASP A 43 -19.44 -11.55 29.16
CA ASP A 43 -20.11 -12.81 29.53
C ASP A 43 -21.49 -12.97 28.87
N THR A 44 -22.05 -11.86 28.38
CA THR A 44 -23.33 -11.79 27.67
C THR A 44 -23.22 -11.95 26.16
N ASP A 45 -22.04 -12.29 25.63
CA ASP A 45 -21.86 -12.72 24.24
C ASP A 45 -22.47 -14.11 24.01
N THR A 46 -23.80 -14.13 23.91
CA THR A 46 -24.61 -15.33 23.78
C THR A 46 -25.32 -15.40 22.42
N PRO A 47 -25.71 -16.58 21.92
CA PRO A 47 -26.29 -16.73 20.58
C PRO A 47 -27.53 -15.86 20.29
N ASP A 48 -28.31 -15.47 21.31
CA ASP A 48 -29.46 -14.57 21.18
C ASP A 48 -29.07 -13.12 20.83
N LYS A 49 -27.78 -12.76 20.90
CA LYS A 49 -27.25 -11.46 20.48
C LYS A 49 -26.90 -11.38 19.00
N SER A 50 -26.81 -12.51 18.31
CA SER A 50 -26.49 -12.58 16.89
C SER A 50 -27.68 -12.19 16.02
N ASP A 51 -27.45 -11.41 14.96
CA ASP A 51 -28.47 -11.09 13.96
C ASP A 51 -28.49 -12.17 12.85
N PRO A 52 -29.58 -12.96 12.70
CA PRO A 52 -29.63 -14.03 11.70
C PRO A 52 -29.57 -13.51 10.25
N THR A 53 -29.98 -12.27 10.00
CA THR A 53 -29.91 -11.64 8.67
C THR A 53 -28.47 -11.28 8.33
N GLN A 54 -27.71 -10.73 9.27
CA GLN A 54 -26.28 -10.45 9.11
C GLN A 54 -25.49 -11.75 8.89
N MET A 55 -25.77 -12.80 9.68
CA MET A 55 -25.15 -14.12 9.52
C MET A 55 -25.38 -14.69 8.10
N LYS A 56 -26.62 -14.64 7.60
CA LYS A 56 -26.94 -15.09 6.23
C LYS A 56 -26.20 -14.27 5.17
N ARG A 57 -26.10 -12.95 5.36
CA ARG A 57 -25.40 -12.06 4.44
C ARG A 57 -23.90 -12.35 4.41
N VAL A 58 -23.23 -12.48 5.55
CA VAL A 58 -21.79 -12.79 5.57
C VAL A 58 -21.51 -14.18 5.02
N ALA A 59 -22.36 -15.18 5.32
CA ALA A 59 -22.24 -16.51 4.73
C ALA A 59 -22.35 -16.47 3.20
N PHE A 60 -23.34 -15.73 2.68
CA PHE A 60 -23.50 -15.55 1.24
C PHE A 60 -22.31 -14.82 0.61
N ILE A 61 -21.86 -13.70 1.19
CA ILE A 61 -20.75 -12.90 0.65
C ILE A 61 -19.45 -13.73 0.69
N GLY A 62 -19.18 -14.43 1.79
CA GLY A 62 -18.01 -15.30 1.92
C GLY A 62 -18.03 -16.44 0.89
N ALA A 63 -19.17 -17.13 0.74
CA ALA A 63 -19.32 -18.18 -0.26
C ALA A 63 -19.19 -17.65 -1.69
N ALA A 64 -19.80 -16.50 -2.00
CA ALA A 64 -19.68 -15.86 -3.31
C ALA A 64 -18.24 -15.42 -3.61
N ALA A 65 -17.52 -14.88 -2.62
CA ALA A 65 -16.12 -14.49 -2.77
C ALA A 65 -15.23 -15.72 -3.03
N ALA A 66 -15.41 -16.80 -2.26
CA ALA A 66 -14.68 -18.05 -2.45
C ALA A 66 -14.99 -18.69 -3.80
N TRP A 67 -16.26 -18.77 -4.18
CA TRP A 67 -16.67 -19.27 -5.49
C TRP A 67 -16.10 -18.45 -6.63
N THR A 68 -16.14 -17.11 -6.52
CA THR A 68 -15.55 -16.21 -7.53
C THR A 68 -14.06 -16.45 -7.65
N ALA A 69 -13.32 -16.48 -6.54
CA ALA A 69 -11.88 -16.74 -6.56
C ALA A 69 -11.52 -18.09 -7.19
N ALA A 70 -12.33 -19.13 -6.94
CA ALA A 70 -12.14 -20.46 -7.51
C ALA A 70 -12.56 -20.58 -9.00
N ASN A 71 -13.39 -19.66 -9.50
CA ASN A 71 -13.92 -19.67 -10.87
C ASN A 71 -13.51 -18.41 -11.66
N CYS A 72 -12.43 -17.75 -11.26
CA CYS A 72 -11.86 -16.65 -12.02
C CYS A 72 -11.36 -17.20 -13.37
N THR A 73 -12.00 -16.77 -14.44
CA THR A 73 -11.68 -17.10 -15.83
C THR A 73 -11.75 -15.82 -16.66
N ASP A 74 -11.46 -15.91 -17.96
CA ASP A 74 -11.54 -14.76 -18.86
C ASP A 74 -12.93 -14.11 -18.91
N ASP A 75 -14.00 -14.86 -18.61
CA ASP A 75 -15.38 -14.36 -18.65
C ASP A 75 -15.64 -13.24 -17.63
N VAL A 76 -14.95 -13.26 -16.48
CA VAL A 76 -15.10 -12.25 -15.41
C VAL A 76 -14.00 -11.19 -15.45
N LEU A 77 -13.00 -11.33 -16.33
CA LEU A 77 -11.78 -10.53 -16.34
C LEU A 77 -12.06 -9.03 -16.50
N GLU A 78 -12.89 -8.64 -17.48
CA GLU A 78 -13.20 -7.23 -17.73
C GLU A 78 -13.87 -6.58 -16.52
N GLY A 79 -14.83 -7.30 -15.90
CA GLY A 79 -15.50 -6.84 -14.68
C GLY A 79 -14.52 -6.67 -13.52
N LEU A 80 -13.60 -7.62 -13.34
CA LEU A 80 -12.60 -7.57 -12.28
C LEU A 80 -11.60 -6.42 -12.47
N VAL A 81 -11.07 -6.25 -13.68
CA VAL A 81 -10.16 -5.14 -14.04
C VAL A 81 -10.82 -3.78 -13.80
N ASN A 82 -12.11 -3.65 -14.13
CA ASN A 82 -12.89 -2.45 -13.86
C ASN A 82 -13.03 -2.22 -12.36
N LYS A 83 -13.46 -3.23 -11.59
CA LYS A 83 -13.67 -3.09 -10.14
C LYS A 83 -12.39 -2.81 -9.36
N VAL A 84 -11.28 -3.49 -9.68
CA VAL A 84 -9.98 -3.22 -9.06
C VAL A 84 -9.57 -1.77 -9.28
N SER A 85 -9.73 -1.27 -10.51
CA SER A 85 -9.42 0.12 -10.86
C SER A 85 -10.37 1.12 -10.19
N GLU A 86 -11.68 0.87 -10.17
CA GLU A 86 -12.68 1.73 -9.51
C GLU A 86 -12.34 1.92 -8.03
N PHE A 87 -12.09 0.82 -7.30
CA PHE A 87 -11.68 0.91 -5.89
C PHE A 87 -10.31 1.60 -5.74
N GLY A 88 -9.41 1.44 -6.70
CA GLY A 88 -8.14 2.15 -6.72
C GLY A 88 -8.32 3.66 -6.84
N TYR A 89 -9.12 4.12 -7.80
CA TYR A 89 -9.42 5.55 -7.99
C TYR A 89 -10.12 6.15 -6.77
N GLU A 90 -11.06 5.42 -6.18
CA GLU A 90 -11.74 5.82 -4.95
C GLU A 90 -10.75 6.02 -3.80
N ARG A 91 -9.82 5.07 -3.59
CA ARG A 91 -8.77 5.21 -2.57
C ARG A 91 -7.95 6.47 -2.80
N VAL A 92 -7.42 6.64 -4.02
CA VAL A 92 -6.57 7.78 -4.37
C VAL A 92 -7.29 9.11 -4.15
N GLY A 93 -8.53 9.23 -4.64
CA GLY A 93 -9.33 10.44 -4.50
C GLY A 93 -9.70 10.76 -3.06
N LYS A 94 -10.06 9.75 -2.25
CA LYS A 94 -10.49 9.96 -0.85
C LYS A 94 -9.32 10.17 0.12
N ARG A 95 -8.14 9.61 -0.16
CA ARG A 95 -7.04 9.53 0.81
C ARG A 95 -5.74 10.14 0.34
N GLU A 96 -5.19 9.68 -0.79
CA GLU A 96 -3.81 10.05 -1.14
C GLU A 96 -3.68 11.40 -1.83
N LEU A 97 -4.57 11.77 -2.74
CA LEU A 97 -4.51 13.08 -3.39
C LEU A 97 -4.72 14.23 -2.39
N PRO A 98 -5.76 14.23 -1.52
CA PRO A 98 -5.91 15.27 -0.50
C PRO A 98 -4.69 15.38 0.41
N ARG A 99 -4.07 14.25 0.74
CA ARG A 99 -2.87 14.20 1.57
C ARG A 99 -1.63 14.73 0.86
N ALA A 100 -1.45 14.41 -0.41
CA ALA A 100 -0.35 14.92 -1.23
C ALA A 100 -0.45 16.45 -1.38
N LEU A 101 -1.66 16.97 -1.64
CA LEU A 101 -1.92 18.41 -1.69
C LEU A 101 -1.66 19.07 -0.34
N LYS A 102 -2.09 18.45 0.76
CA LYS A 102 -1.82 18.97 2.11
C LYS A 102 -0.32 19.13 2.42
N PHE A 103 0.55 18.26 1.90
CA PHE A 103 1.99 18.47 2.05
C PHE A 103 2.46 19.79 1.45
N VAL A 104 1.92 20.16 0.29
CA VAL A 104 2.23 21.41 -0.41
C VAL A 104 1.58 22.61 0.30
N ASP A 105 0.35 22.44 0.81
CA ASP A 105 -0.35 23.49 1.56
C ASP A 105 0.37 23.86 2.85
N ASP A 106 0.80 22.87 3.62
CA ASP A 106 1.43 23.09 4.92
C ASP A 106 2.91 23.55 4.82
N ALA A 107 3.49 23.54 3.61
CA ALA A 107 4.90 23.87 3.41
C ALA A 107 5.15 25.38 3.41
N ASP A 108 6.20 25.80 4.12
CA ASP A 108 6.77 27.13 4.01
C ASP A 108 7.74 27.26 2.82
N VAL A 109 8.28 28.48 2.62
CA VAL A 109 9.26 28.79 1.58
C VAL A 109 10.43 27.80 1.56
N LYS A 110 10.94 27.40 2.73
CA LYS A 110 12.13 26.54 2.84
C LYS A 110 11.83 25.08 2.54
N ASN A 111 10.59 24.63 2.77
CA ASN A 111 10.21 23.23 2.69
C ASN A 111 9.39 22.87 1.44
N LEU A 112 8.99 23.84 0.62
CA LEU A 112 8.11 23.61 -0.53
C LEU A 112 8.65 22.59 -1.53
N GLN A 113 9.93 22.66 -1.89
CA GLN A 113 10.57 21.67 -2.77
C GLN A 113 10.53 20.26 -2.17
N LYS A 114 10.84 20.13 -0.87
CA LYS A 114 10.82 18.85 -0.16
C LYS A 114 9.40 18.28 -0.05
N ALA A 115 8.41 19.15 0.16
CA ALA A 115 7.00 18.78 0.18
C ALA A 115 6.51 18.26 -1.18
N LEU A 116 6.86 18.94 -2.28
CA LEU A 116 6.55 18.46 -3.64
C LEU A 116 7.21 17.11 -3.91
N SER A 117 8.49 16.93 -3.56
CA SER A 117 9.19 15.65 -3.74
C SER A 117 8.49 14.51 -2.97
N ARG A 118 8.02 14.77 -1.75
CA ARG A 118 7.27 13.80 -0.94
C ARG A 118 5.89 13.49 -1.56
N ALA A 119 5.18 14.50 -2.05
CA ALA A 119 3.90 14.34 -2.72
C ALA A 119 4.02 13.53 -4.03
N ALA A 120 5.08 13.77 -4.80
CA ALA A 120 5.40 13.00 -6.00
C ALA A 120 5.72 11.54 -5.66
N ASN A 121 6.55 11.28 -4.64
CA ASN A 121 6.83 9.91 -4.17
C ASN A 121 5.57 9.17 -3.70
N LEU A 122 4.63 9.87 -3.05
CA LEU A 122 3.33 9.29 -2.68
C LEU A 122 2.51 8.91 -3.91
N THR A 123 2.53 9.75 -4.94
CA THR A 123 1.85 9.47 -6.21
C THR A 123 2.44 8.23 -6.90
N ASP A 124 3.76 8.12 -6.94
CA ASP A 124 4.44 6.96 -7.53
C ASP A 124 4.12 5.67 -6.76
N LEU A 125 4.10 5.74 -5.42
CA LEU A 125 3.71 4.62 -4.56
C LEU A 125 2.28 4.15 -4.86
N VAL A 126 1.31 5.07 -5.00
CA VAL A 126 -0.08 4.65 -5.23
C VAL A 126 -0.25 4.06 -6.62
N VAL A 127 0.36 4.64 -7.65
CA VAL A 127 0.27 4.11 -9.02
C VAL A 127 0.84 2.70 -9.06
N GLU A 128 1.96 2.44 -8.38
CA GLU A 128 2.51 1.09 -8.30
C GLU A 128 1.62 0.13 -7.51
N ARG A 129 1.04 0.57 -6.39
CA ARG A 129 0.11 -0.27 -5.63
C ARG A 129 -1.07 -0.71 -6.51
N GLU A 130 -1.68 0.23 -7.22
CA GLU A 130 -2.88 -0.04 -8.01
C GLU A 130 -2.55 -0.83 -9.30
N THR A 131 -1.42 -0.56 -9.94
CA THR A 131 -0.94 -1.40 -11.06
C THR A 131 -0.49 -2.80 -10.60
N GLY A 132 0.03 -2.92 -9.38
CA GLY A 132 0.32 -4.20 -8.74
C GLY A 132 -0.94 -5.02 -8.43
N ALA A 133 -2.03 -4.37 -8.01
CA ALA A 133 -3.33 -5.03 -7.83
C ALA A 133 -3.93 -5.51 -9.16
N LEU A 134 -3.64 -4.82 -10.28
CA LEU A 134 -3.97 -5.33 -11.61
C LEU A 134 -3.06 -6.48 -12.03
N ALA A 135 -1.78 -6.45 -11.64
CA ALA A 135 -0.84 -7.54 -11.91
C ALA A 135 -1.23 -8.82 -11.17
N SER A 136 -1.81 -8.75 -9.97
CA SER A 136 -2.29 -9.97 -9.29
C SER A 136 -3.45 -10.66 -10.02
N ILE A 137 -4.14 -9.98 -10.94
CA ILE A 137 -5.14 -10.62 -11.80
C ILE A 137 -4.47 -11.58 -12.80
N GLU A 138 -3.17 -11.41 -13.09
CA GLU A 138 -2.41 -12.30 -13.97
C GLU A 138 -2.30 -13.74 -13.46
N GLU A 139 -2.51 -13.94 -12.16
CA GLU A 139 -2.49 -15.27 -11.55
C GLU A 139 -3.78 -16.07 -11.81
N ILE A 140 -4.84 -15.43 -12.34
CA ILE A 140 -6.19 -16.01 -12.39
C ILE A 140 -6.88 -15.95 -13.76
N TYR A 141 -6.26 -15.40 -14.81
CA TYR A 141 -6.82 -15.43 -16.18
C TYR A 141 -6.06 -16.40 -17.10
N SER A 142 -6.62 -16.71 -18.26
CA SER A 142 -6.14 -17.76 -19.18
C SER A 142 -4.74 -17.56 -19.80
N GLY A 143 -4.13 -16.38 -19.67
CA GLY A 143 -2.94 -16.01 -20.44
C GLY A 143 -3.21 -15.60 -21.91
N SER A 144 -4.45 -15.64 -22.40
CA SER A 144 -4.76 -15.34 -23.81
C SER A 144 -4.32 -13.92 -24.21
N ASP A 145 -3.94 -13.72 -25.48
CA ASP A 145 -3.53 -12.41 -25.98
C ASP A 145 -4.59 -11.32 -25.71
N LYS A 146 -5.88 -11.69 -25.75
CA LYS A 146 -6.98 -10.79 -25.42
C LYS A 146 -6.92 -10.39 -23.94
N ALA A 147 -6.80 -11.37 -23.04
CA ALA A 147 -6.75 -11.15 -21.61
C ALA A 147 -5.53 -10.30 -21.19
N VAL A 148 -4.35 -10.63 -21.73
CA VAL A 148 -3.12 -9.86 -21.54
C VAL A 148 -3.29 -8.40 -21.98
N ARG A 149 -3.89 -8.17 -23.16
CA ARG A 149 -4.15 -6.80 -23.66
C ARG A 149 -5.09 -6.01 -22.74
N ILE A 150 -6.14 -6.63 -22.20
CA ILE A 150 -7.09 -5.96 -21.30
C ILE A 150 -6.37 -5.45 -20.06
N VAL A 151 -5.57 -6.30 -19.40
CA VAL A 151 -4.83 -5.93 -18.18
C VAL A 151 -3.77 -4.87 -18.49
N ASN A 152 -2.99 -5.03 -19.56
CA ASN A 152 -1.94 -4.09 -19.93
C ASN A 152 -2.49 -2.71 -20.31
N ASN A 153 -3.61 -2.65 -21.04
CA ASN A 153 -4.28 -1.38 -21.34
C ASN A 153 -4.71 -0.67 -20.06
N ARG A 154 -5.21 -1.41 -19.07
CA ARG A 154 -5.59 -0.80 -17.79
C ARG A 154 -4.38 -0.34 -16.98
N LYS A 155 -3.29 -1.11 -16.95
CA LYS A 155 -2.02 -0.68 -16.34
C LYS A 155 -1.53 0.62 -17.00
N LYS A 156 -1.60 0.72 -18.33
CA LYS A 156 -1.23 1.94 -19.05
C LYS A 156 -2.11 3.14 -18.70
N GLN A 157 -3.41 2.92 -18.52
CA GLN A 157 -4.32 3.98 -18.04
C GLN A 157 -3.93 4.49 -16.64
N TRP A 158 -3.50 3.60 -15.75
CA TRP A 158 -3.01 3.99 -14.42
C TRP A 158 -1.71 4.78 -14.47
N GLU A 159 -0.79 4.46 -15.37
CA GLU A 159 0.41 5.26 -15.61
C GLU A 159 0.04 6.69 -16.04
N LEU A 160 -0.86 6.83 -17.01
CA LEU A 160 -1.36 8.14 -17.48
C LEU A 160 -2.06 8.92 -16.35
N TYR A 161 -2.85 8.24 -15.52
CA TYR A 161 -3.46 8.85 -14.35
C TYR A 161 -2.40 9.37 -13.37
N GLY A 162 -1.35 8.58 -13.11
CA GLY A 162 -0.19 8.97 -12.31
C GLY A 162 0.54 10.20 -12.84
N GLU A 163 0.79 10.25 -14.15
CA GLU A 163 1.39 11.41 -14.83
C GLU A 163 0.52 12.67 -14.64
N GLY A 164 -0.79 12.53 -14.78
CA GLY A 164 -1.76 13.60 -14.52
C GLY A 164 -1.68 14.14 -13.09
N LEU A 165 -1.65 13.25 -12.10
CA LEU A 165 -1.51 13.61 -10.68
C LEU A 165 -0.19 14.34 -10.41
N ARG A 166 0.93 13.87 -10.97
CA ARG A 166 2.23 14.54 -10.82
C ARG A 166 2.22 15.94 -11.43
N SER A 167 1.65 16.09 -12.62
CA SER A 167 1.48 17.39 -13.27
C SER A 167 0.62 18.34 -12.42
N GLN A 168 -0.49 17.85 -11.87
CA GLN A 168 -1.35 18.64 -10.97
C GLN A 168 -0.57 19.13 -9.74
N LEU A 169 0.17 18.23 -9.07
CA LEU A 169 0.96 18.57 -7.89
C LEU A 169 2.06 19.59 -8.20
N LEU A 170 2.78 19.43 -9.32
CA LEU A 170 3.82 20.37 -9.75
C LEU A 170 3.22 21.77 -9.97
N LYS A 171 2.17 21.87 -10.78
CA LYS A 171 1.52 23.15 -11.09
C LYS A 171 0.98 23.83 -9.82
N TYR A 172 0.38 23.05 -8.91
CA TYR A 172 -0.11 23.58 -7.65
C TYR A 172 1.02 24.07 -6.74
N ALA A 173 2.12 23.32 -6.64
CA ALA A 173 3.29 23.73 -5.87
C ALA A 173 3.95 25.00 -6.45
N GLN A 174 4.00 25.16 -7.77
CA GLN A 174 4.49 26.37 -8.42
C GLN A 174 3.59 27.58 -8.14
N PHE A 175 2.26 27.40 -8.14
CA PHE A 175 1.33 28.44 -7.72
C PHE A 175 1.54 28.84 -6.25
N ARG A 176 1.72 27.86 -5.34
CA ARG A 176 2.05 28.14 -3.94
C ARG A 176 3.39 28.88 -3.80
N ALA A 177 4.40 28.52 -4.60
CA ALA A 177 5.69 29.21 -4.59
C ALA A 177 5.56 30.69 -4.93
N GLN A 178 4.77 31.03 -5.94
CA GLN A 178 4.51 32.42 -6.33
C GLN A 178 3.86 33.21 -5.18
N ASN A 179 2.85 32.65 -4.51
CA ASN A 179 2.20 33.29 -3.37
C ASN A 179 3.14 33.47 -2.17
N LEU A 180 4.04 32.52 -1.94
CA LEU A 180 5.04 32.57 -0.88
C LEU A 180 6.28 33.39 -1.26
N LYS A 181 6.39 33.87 -2.50
CA LYS A 181 7.60 34.48 -3.08
C LYS A 181 8.84 33.58 -2.94
N ALA A 182 8.63 32.27 -3.12
CA ALA A 182 9.67 31.24 -3.10
C ALA A 182 10.15 30.93 -4.52
N GLU A 183 11.28 30.21 -4.61
CA GLU A 183 11.74 29.62 -5.87
C GLU A 183 10.71 28.60 -6.40
N LEU A 184 10.60 28.50 -7.73
CA LEU A 184 9.68 27.55 -8.37
C LEU A 184 10.17 26.12 -8.15
N PRO A 185 9.41 25.27 -7.46
CA PRO A 185 9.81 23.90 -7.23
C PRO A 185 9.71 23.08 -8.52
N GLN A 186 10.50 22.01 -8.58
CA GLN A 186 10.57 21.07 -9.69
C GLN A 186 10.26 19.66 -9.21
N LEU A 187 9.84 18.78 -10.13
CA LEU A 187 9.69 17.36 -9.80
C LEU A 187 11.05 16.77 -9.37
N PRO A 188 11.07 15.83 -8.41
CA PRO A 188 12.30 15.26 -7.91
C PRO A 188 13.07 14.54 -9.02
N VAL A 189 14.37 14.80 -9.10
CA VAL A 189 15.33 14.07 -9.95
C VAL A 189 16.23 13.24 -9.04
N PRO A 190 16.52 11.97 -9.37
CA PRO A 190 17.37 11.13 -8.55
C PRO A 190 18.75 11.74 -8.26
N GLY A 191 19.11 11.85 -6.98
CA GLY A 191 20.42 12.30 -6.54
C GLY A 191 21.53 11.25 -6.76
N LYS A 192 22.79 11.59 -6.43
CA LYS A 192 23.95 10.68 -6.60
C LYS A 192 23.76 9.33 -5.89
N LEU A 193 23.39 9.36 -4.61
CA LEU A 193 23.13 8.14 -3.84
C LEU A 193 21.91 7.37 -4.34
N GLU A 194 20.85 8.07 -4.74
CA GLU A 194 19.65 7.43 -5.29
C GLU A 194 19.93 6.71 -6.60
N LYS A 195 20.84 7.24 -7.44
CA LYS A 195 21.33 6.55 -8.63
C LYS A 195 22.27 5.39 -8.31
N GLN A 196 23.11 5.52 -7.27
CA GLN A 196 23.99 4.43 -6.84
C GLN A 196 23.16 3.23 -6.34
N TYR A 197 22.14 3.50 -5.53
CA TYR A 197 21.31 2.47 -4.91
C TYR A 197 20.06 2.08 -5.73
N SER A 198 19.86 2.64 -6.94
CA SER A 198 18.73 2.26 -7.80
C SER A 198 18.85 0.86 -8.40
N HIS A 199 20.05 0.27 -8.35
CA HIS A 199 20.36 -1.06 -8.90
C HIS A 199 20.46 -2.15 -7.82
N ILE A 200 20.21 -1.83 -6.55
CA ILE A 200 20.21 -2.81 -5.45
C ILE A 200 18.78 -3.18 -5.08
N PHE A 201 18.42 -4.45 -5.21
CA PHE A 201 17.07 -4.97 -5.03
C PHE A 201 17.04 -5.95 -3.85
N PRO A 202 16.71 -5.49 -2.62
CA PRO A 202 16.60 -6.39 -1.48
C PRO A 202 15.45 -7.37 -1.68
N ALA A 203 15.68 -8.61 -1.27
CA ALA A 203 14.71 -9.70 -1.26
C ALA A 203 14.57 -10.29 0.14
N ILE A 204 13.41 -10.89 0.40
CA ILE A 204 13.16 -11.68 1.61
C ILE A 204 14.04 -12.93 1.54
N HIS A 205 14.82 -13.18 2.59
CA HIS A 205 15.69 -14.35 2.67
C HIS A 205 14.85 -15.65 2.67
N PRO A 206 15.30 -16.75 2.03
CA PRO A 206 14.56 -18.01 2.02
C PRO A 206 14.15 -18.52 3.41
N ASP A 207 15.01 -18.36 4.42
CA ASP A 207 14.79 -18.85 5.79
C ASP A 207 13.62 -18.18 6.53
N ILE A 208 13.16 -17.04 6.02
CA ILE A 208 12.01 -16.33 6.58
C ILE A 208 10.77 -16.45 5.71
N LYS A 209 10.85 -17.04 4.51
CA LYS A 209 9.70 -17.20 3.63
C LYS A 209 8.67 -18.13 4.28
N GLY A 210 7.42 -17.68 4.36
CA GLY A 210 6.34 -18.41 5.02
C GLY A 210 6.29 -18.27 6.55
N LYS A 211 7.20 -17.51 7.17
CA LYS A 211 7.09 -17.18 8.62
C LYS A 211 5.94 -16.20 8.84
N GLU A 212 5.01 -16.56 9.72
CA GLU A 212 3.73 -15.87 9.88
C GLU A 212 3.77 -14.68 10.85
N PHE A 213 4.60 -14.72 11.90
CA PHE A 213 4.48 -13.75 13.01
C PHE A 213 5.39 -12.54 12.88
N TYR A 214 6.71 -12.72 12.91
CA TYR A 214 7.65 -11.62 12.87
C TYR A 214 8.87 -12.00 12.03
N ILE A 215 9.16 -11.17 11.03
CA ILE A 215 10.35 -11.33 10.18
C ILE A 215 11.63 -11.13 11.02
N GLU A 216 11.50 -10.35 12.09
CA GLU A 216 12.56 -10.06 13.04
C GLU A 216 12.94 -11.26 13.94
N ASP A 217 12.09 -12.28 14.06
CA ASP A 217 12.37 -13.49 14.84
C ASP A 217 13.12 -14.53 13.99
N SER A 218 14.01 -14.05 13.12
CA SER A 218 14.83 -14.92 12.28
C SER A 218 16.25 -14.97 12.81
N ASP A 219 16.84 -16.16 12.78
CA ASP A 219 18.18 -16.43 13.31
C ASP A 219 19.20 -15.42 12.75
N SER A 220 19.14 -15.13 11.44
CA SER A 220 20.02 -14.14 10.81
C SER A 220 19.79 -12.71 11.30
N TYR A 221 18.54 -12.33 11.58
CA TYR A 221 18.22 -11.01 12.13
C TYR A 221 18.68 -10.92 13.59
N GLU A 222 18.41 -11.94 14.40
CA GLU A 222 18.86 -12.01 15.79
C GLU A 222 20.39 -11.99 15.89
N GLU A 223 21.08 -12.75 15.05
CA GLU A 223 22.54 -12.76 14.98
C GLU A 223 23.09 -11.38 14.59
N TYR A 224 22.52 -10.74 13.55
CA TYR A 224 22.94 -9.41 13.13
C TYR A 224 22.71 -8.37 14.23
N MET A 225 21.53 -8.37 14.86
CA MET A 225 21.21 -7.41 15.93
C MET A 225 22.02 -7.68 17.20
N GLY A 226 22.37 -8.94 17.49
CA GLY A 226 23.26 -9.30 18.59
C GLY A 226 24.68 -8.78 18.37
N LYS A 227 25.19 -8.82 17.13
CA LYS A 227 26.49 -8.23 16.76
C LYS A 227 26.44 -6.70 16.63
N ASN A 228 25.28 -6.13 16.33
CA ASN A 228 25.10 -4.70 16.07
C ASN A 228 23.92 -4.12 16.88
N PRO A 229 24.00 -4.10 18.22
CA PRO A 229 22.88 -3.70 19.08
C PRO A 229 22.42 -2.24 18.83
N ASP A 230 23.32 -1.36 18.39
CA ASP A 230 23.04 0.04 18.09
C ASP A 230 22.64 0.32 16.64
N ALA A 231 22.56 -0.70 15.76
CA ALA A 231 22.36 -0.51 14.32
C ALA A 231 21.15 0.38 13.97
N LEU A 232 19.99 0.16 14.61
CA LEU A 232 18.79 0.97 14.34
C LEU A 232 18.97 2.43 14.79
N LYS A 233 19.67 2.66 15.90
CA LYS A 233 19.97 3.99 16.43
C LYS A 233 20.96 4.72 15.53
N GLU A 234 21.99 4.05 15.05
CA GLU A 234 22.98 4.58 14.10
C GLU A 234 22.33 4.92 12.75
N LEU A 235 21.45 4.04 12.27
CA LEU A 235 20.64 4.27 11.06
C LEU A 235 19.57 5.33 11.26
N LYS A 236 19.25 5.71 12.52
CA LYS A 236 18.17 6.62 12.90
C LYS A 236 16.80 6.13 12.41
N LEU A 237 16.59 4.81 12.48
CA LEU A 237 15.34 4.17 12.11
C LEU A 237 14.45 3.99 13.32
N ASP A 238 13.22 4.50 13.23
CA ASP A 238 12.17 4.19 14.21
C ASP A 238 11.49 2.84 13.90
N ARG A 239 10.69 2.35 14.85
CA ARG A 239 9.98 1.07 14.73
C ARG A 239 9.03 1.02 13.52
N ASN A 240 8.37 2.13 13.20
CA ASN A 240 7.42 2.18 12.08
C ASN A 240 8.18 2.16 10.75
N GLN A 241 9.24 2.95 10.63
CA GLN A 241 10.12 2.97 9.47
C GLN A 241 10.70 1.60 9.18
N LYS A 242 11.21 0.92 10.20
CA LYS A 242 11.71 -0.46 10.08
C LYS A 242 10.65 -1.38 9.50
N ARG A 243 9.43 -1.36 10.05
CA ARG A 243 8.32 -2.20 9.59
C ARG A 243 7.90 -1.85 8.15
N SER A 244 7.82 -0.58 7.80
CA SER A 244 7.48 -0.13 6.44
C SER A 244 8.55 -0.53 5.43
N ILE A 245 9.84 -0.44 5.79
CA ILE A 245 10.94 -0.92 4.95
C ILE A 245 10.75 -2.41 4.65
N LEU A 246 10.58 -3.24 5.68
CA LEU A 246 10.35 -4.67 5.53
C LEU A 246 9.13 -4.95 4.63
N ASN A 247 8.04 -4.19 4.82
CA ASN A 247 6.81 -4.31 4.03
C ASN A 247 6.98 -4.05 2.53
N PHE A 248 8.00 -3.28 2.12
CA PHE A 248 8.24 -2.99 0.71
C PHE A 248 9.27 -3.92 0.05
N ILE A 249 10.04 -4.69 0.83
CA ILE A 249 11.02 -5.64 0.31
C ILE A 249 10.30 -6.80 -0.41
N ASN A 250 10.66 -7.03 -1.68
CA ASN A 250 10.07 -8.10 -2.49
C ASN A 250 10.99 -8.61 -3.61
N GLY A 251 12.27 -8.23 -3.63
CA GLY A 251 13.22 -8.59 -4.69
C GLY A 251 13.06 -7.85 -6.02
N LYS A 252 12.01 -7.02 -6.18
CA LYS A 252 11.72 -6.26 -7.40
C LYS A 252 11.84 -4.75 -7.23
N ARG A 253 11.81 -4.26 -5.99
CA ARG A 253 11.96 -2.83 -5.65
C ARG A 253 13.37 -2.52 -5.22
N SER A 254 13.95 -1.46 -5.78
CA SER A 254 15.28 -1.02 -5.39
C SER A 254 15.28 -0.32 -4.03
N ILE A 255 16.45 -0.22 -3.39
CA ILE A 255 16.64 0.53 -2.14
C ILE A 255 16.12 1.96 -2.27
N THR A 256 16.46 2.64 -3.37
CA THR A 256 15.99 4.01 -3.66
C THR A 256 14.47 4.09 -3.65
N LYS A 257 13.80 3.11 -4.27
CA LYS A 257 12.35 3.07 -4.36
C LYS A 257 11.70 2.83 -3.00
N ILE A 258 12.18 1.84 -2.26
CA ILE A 258 11.72 1.54 -0.90
C ILE A 258 11.87 2.77 0.00
N ARG A 259 13.03 3.44 -0.05
CA ARG A 259 13.29 4.66 0.72
C ARG A 259 12.31 5.77 0.37
N ASN A 260 12.06 6.02 -0.92
CA ASN A 260 11.16 7.08 -1.37
C ASN A 260 9.73 6.87 -0.89
N TRP A 261 9.30 5.61 -0.84
CA TRP A 261 7.99 5.20 -0.39
C TRP A 261 7.81 5.28 1.13
N VAL A 262 8.80 4.85 1.90
CA VAL A 262 8.80 5.00 3.36
C VAL A 262 8.67 6.48 3.75
N ILE A 263 9.31 7.40 3.01
CA ILE A 263 9.20 8.85 3.27
C ILE A 263 7.84 9.42 2.87
N ALA A 264 7.17 8.82 1.88
CA ALA A 264 5.83 9.20 1.49
C ALA A 264 4.79 8.87 2.58
N GLU A 265 5.09 7.96 3.50
CA GLU A 265 4.26 7.68 4.68
C GLU A 265 4.24 8.85 5.69
N PRO A 266 3.20 9.01 6.53
CA PRO A 266 3.04 10.21 7.34
C PRO A 266 4.13 10.30 8.41
N LYS A 267 4.61 11.52 8.68
CA LYS A 267 5.63 11.81 9.72
C LYS A 267 6.97 11.07 9.56
N THR A 268 7.27 10.52 8.39
CA THR A 268 8.54 9.83 8.12
C THR A 268 9.62 10.73 7.51
N ILE A 269 10.85 10.66 8.03
CA ILE A 269 12.07 11.23 7.42
C ILE A 269 13.10 10.11 7.36
N LEU A 270 13.56 9.78 6.14
CA LEU A 270 14.59 8.77 5.91
C LEU A 270 15.64 9.31 4.93
N ILE A 271 16.92 9.07 5.21
CA ILE A 271 18.04 9.57 4.41
C ILE A 271 18.92 8.39 4.06
N LEU A 272 19.27 8.26 2.77
CA LEU A 272 20.26 7.27 2.33
C LEU A 272 21.62 7.66 2.92
N LYS A 273 22.29 6.70 3.54
CA LYS A 273 23.66 6.85 4.05
C LYS A 273 24.58 5.91 3.29
N HIS A 274 25.86 6.26 3.25
CA HIS A 274 26.93 5.39 2.78
C HIS A 274 27.10 4.19 3.70
#